data_AF-A0A955V3V9-F1
#
_entry.id   AF-A0A955V3V9-F1
#
_cell.length_a   1.000
_cell.length_b   1.000
_cell.length_c   1.000
_cell.angle_alpha   90.00
_cell.angle_beta   90.00
_cell.angle_gamma   90.00
#
_symmetry.space_group_name_H-M   'P 1'
#
loop_
_entity.id
_entity.type
_entity.pdbx_description
1 polymer ?
#
loop_
_entity_poly.entity_id
_entity_poly.type
_entity_poly.pdbx_seq_one_letter_code
_entity_poly.pdbx_strand_id
1 'polypeptide(L)'
;MSESALTTQGILDAFREGRVHGQRGPVGVAGALLTPKSLVLFLPHGTVLKLRRPRQVLGVDQTTRSLRVYGAEQELWIGRRASPSVYLADCSLQYDGERYEIVPGVLGGEPLVAMRRLPDEGRLDALVVDPATTAETLRPIALLLADFHEGSPLHRAHDDGYGRPERNAERWERALTSLATAPDAPLTADEHARLAGETGEWLAACEGHFVHRITEGRIRHAHGDVRLEHLYLEDGGAAA
;
A
#
# COMPACT_ATOMS: atom_id res chain seq x y z
N MET A 1 8.31 20.94 16.74
CA MET A 1 7.46 21.13 15.55
C MET A 1 6.03 20.89 16.00
N SER A 2 5.11 21.83 15.80
CA SER A 2 3.72 21.68 16.26
C SER A 2 3.08 20.47 15.57
N GLU A 3 2.57 19.52 16.35
CA GLU A 3 1.80 18.36 15.88
C GLU A 3 0.58 18.74 15.02
N SER A 4 0.12 20.00 15.08
CA SER A 4 -1.08 20.45 14.36
C SER A 4 -0.90 20.70 12.86
N ALA A 5 0.34 20.81 12.34
CA ALA A 5 0.61 21.24 10.97
C ALA A 5 0.75 20.10 9.93
N LEU A 6 0.56 18.82 10.30
CA LEU A 6 0.67 17.69 9.36
C LEU A 6 -0.58 16.79 9.40
N THR A 7 -1.74 17.39 9.68
CA THR A 7 -3.00 16.65 9.56
C THR A 7 -3.30 16.40 8.08
N THR A 8 -3.92 15.26 7.77
CA THR A 8 -4.33 14.95 6.39
C THR A 8 -5.21 16.05 5.80
N GLN A 9 -6.09 16.64 6.61
CA GLN A 9 -6.96 17.75 6.22
C GLN A 9 -6.16 19.03 5.99
N GLY A 10 -5.25 19.39 6.89
CA GLY A 10 -4.41 20.59 6.73
C GLY A 10 -3.51 20.53 5.49
N ILE A 11 -3.00 19.35 5.14
CA ILE A 11 -2.25 19.15 3.90
C ILE A 11 -3.16 19.32 2.68
N LEU A 12 -4.34 18.68 2.68
CA LEU A 12 -5.34 18.84 1.60
C LEU A 12 -5.72 20.31 1.37
N ASP A 13 -6.00 21.05 2.44
CA ASP A 13 -6.41 22.45 2.36
C ASP A 13 -5.25 23.32 1.85
N ALA A 14 -4.02 23.06 2.30
CA ALA A 14 -2.84 23.75 1.77
C ALA A 14 -2.63 23.54 0.27
N PHE A 15 -2.87 22.32 -0.23
CA PHE A 15 -2.82 22.04 -1.66
C PHE A 15 -3.91 22.78 -2.44
N ARG A 16 -5.14 22.84 -1.91
CA ARG A 16 -6.26 23.57 -2.54
C ARG A 16 -6.05 25.08 -2.58
N GLU A 17 -5.42 25.62 -1.53
CA GLU A 17 -5.11 27.04 -1.39
C GLU A 17 -3.82 27.46 -2.12
N GLY A 18 -3.13 26.52 -2.80
CA GLY A 18 -1.90 26.81 -3.53
C GLY A 18 -0.69 27.08 -2.62
N ARG A 19 -0.76 26.68 -1.34
CA ARG A 19 0.31 26.84 -0.34
C ARG A 19 1.34 25.71 -0.34
N VAL A 20 1.28 24.80 -1.32
CA VAL A 20 2.29 23.76 -1.52
C VAL A 20 3.12 24.05 -2.75
N HIS A 21 4.43 24.07 -2.57
CA HIS A 21 5.40 24.39 -3.61
C HIS A 21 6.23 23.16 -3.97
N GLY A 22 6.54 23.03 -5.25
CA GLY A 22 7.61 22.17 -5.75
C GLY A 22 8.75 23.03 -6.30
N GLN A 23 9.74 22.39 -6.93
CA GLN A 23 10.93 23.08 -7.46
C GLN A 23 10.64 24.21 -8.45
N ARG A 24 9.47 24.20 -9.10
CA ARG A 24 9.06 25.19 -10.12
C ARG A 24 7.99 26.17 -9.63
N GLY A 25 7.73 26.22 -8.32
CA GLY A 25 6.71 27.07 -7.72
C GLY A 25 5.48 26.29 -7.21
N PRO A 26 4.32 26.96 -7.05
CA PRO A 26 3.11 26.34 -6.54
C PRO A 26 2.69 25.11 -7.35
N VAL A 27 2.28 24.07 -6.64
CA VAL A 27 1.80 22.82 -7.22
C VAL A 27 0.30 22.76 -7.05
N GLY A 28 -0.41 22.84 -8.18
CA GLY A 28 -1.86 22.64 -8.21
C GLY A 28 -2.24 21.18 -7.99
N VAL A 29 -3.44 20.94 -7.46
CA VAL A 29 -4.02 19.60 -7.35
C VAL A 29 -5.22 19.49 -8.29
N ALA A 30 -5.12 18.54 -9.23
CA ALA A 30 -6.20 18.19 -10.14
C ALA A 30 -7.26 17.29 -9.47
N GLY A 31 -6.88 16.58 -8.41
CA GLY A 31 -7.81 15.77 -7.61
C GLY A 31 -7.14 15.17 -6.38
N ALA A 32 -7.92 14.65 -5.45
CA ALA A 32 -7.38 13.95 -4.28
C ALA A 32 -8.25 12.75 -3.92
N LEU A 33 -7.60 11.67 -3.47
CA LEU A 33 -8.25 10.48 -2.95
C LEU A 33 -7.77 10.21 -1.53
N LEU A 34 -8.71 10.21 -0.59
CA LEU A 34 -8.46 9.81 0.79
C LEU A 34 -8.85 8.35 0.98
N THR A 35 -7.89 7.52 1.35
CA THR A 35 -8.11 6.12 1.70
C THR A 35 -7.94 5.92 3.22
N PRO A 36 -8.28 4.74 3.76
CA PRO A 36 -8.00 4.43 5.16
C PRO A 36 -6.52 4.55 5.51
N LYS A 37 -5.59 4.25 4.59
CA LYS A 37 -4.13 4.20 4.81
C LYS A 37 -3.38 5.44 4.32
N SER A 38 -3.90 6.13 3.31
CA SER A 38 -3.14 7.11 2.54
C SER A 38 -4.00 8.28 2.05
N LEU A 39 -3.35 9.42 1.86
CA LEU A 39 -3.82 10.52 1.03
C LEU A 39 -3.06 10.47 -0.31
N VAL A 40 -3.79 10.46 -1.42
CA VAL A 40 -3.24 10.45 -2.77
C VAL A 40 -3.65 11.74 -3.46
N LEU A 41 -2.67 12.46 -4.01
CA LEU A 41 -2.87 13.74 -4.67
C LEU A 41 -2.50 13.60 -6.14
N PHE A 42 -3.43 13.96 -7.01
CA PHE A 42 -3.24 13.96 -8.45
C PHE A 42 -2.80 15.34 -8.89
N LEU A 43 -1.59 15.44 -9.42
CA LEU A 43 -1.04 16.68 -9.94
C LEU A 43 -1.34 16.80 -11.45
N PRO A 44 -1.32 18.03 -11.99
CA PRO A 44 -1.30 18.24 -13.44
C PRO A 44 -0.15 17.48 -14.11
N HIS A 45 -0.34 17.13 -15.39
CA HIS A 45 0.67 16.48 -16.23
C HIS A 45 1.09 15.06 -15.79
N GLY A 46 0.25 14.36 -15.01
CA GLY A 46 0.38 12.92 -14.81
C GLY A 46 1.29 12.49 -13.66
N THR A 47 1.54 13.35 -12.67
CA THR A 47 2.23 12.97 -11.43
C THR A 47 1.24 12.74 -10.30
N VAL A 48 1.49 11.75 -9.46
CA VAL A 48 0.74 11.43 -8.24
C VAL A 48 1.67 11.49 -7.05
N LEU A 49 1.21 12.09 -5.95
CA LEU A 49 1.92 12.07 -4.67
C LEU A 49 1.10 11.27 -3.66
N LYS A 50 1.72 10.25 -3.06
CA LYS A 50 1.08 9.43 -2.04
C LYS A 50 1.72 9.69 -0.67
N LEU A 51 0.86 10.03 0.28
CA LEU A 51 1.17 10.20 1.70
C LEU A 51 0.58 9.06 2.51
N ARG A 52 1.33 8.53 3.47
CA ARG A 52 0.79 7.61 4.49
C ARG A 52 0.14 8.42 5.60
N ARG A 53 -0.97 7.92 6.15
CA ARG A 53 -1.67 8.61 7.24
C ARG A 53 -1.07 8.21 8.59
N PRO A 54 -1.00 9.12 9.57
CA PRO A 54 -0.41 8.84 10.89
C PRO A 54 -1.36 8.02 11.77
N ARG A 55 -1.56 6.73 11.46
CA ARG A 55 -2.50 5.87 12.18
C ARG A 55 -2.14 4.39 12.14
N GLN A 56 -2.73 3.63 13.04
CA GLN A 56 -2.79 2.17 12.91
C GLN A 56 -4.03 1.79 12.10
N VAL A 57 -3.86 0.93 11.11
CA VAL A 57 -4.96 0.45 10.27
C VAL A 57 -4.62 -0.90 9.66
N LEU A 58 -5.52 -1.88 9.78
CA LEU A 58 -5.37 -3.24 9.25
C LEU A 58 -4.03 -3.91 9.66
N GLY A 59 -3.66 -3.76 10.93
CA GLY A 59 -2.44 -4.35 11.50
C GLY A 59 -1.13 -3.69 11.04
N VAL A 60 -1.20 -2.56 10.33
CA VAL A 60 -0.02 -1.77 9.95
C VAL A 60 0.03 -0.52 10.80
N ASP A 61 1.15 -0.31 11.48
CA ASP A 61 1.41 0.91 12.24
C ASP A 61 2.13 1.95 11.39
N GLN A 62 1.50 3.12 11.25
CA GLN A 62 2.04 4.28 10.54
C GLN A 62 2.02 5.53 11.43
N THR A 63 1.84 5.39 12.75
CA THR A 63 1.67 6.50 13.69
C THR A 63 2.90 7.39 13.80
N THR A 64 4.09 6.79 13.79
CA THR A 64 5.35 7.55 13.83
C THR A 64 5.84 7.86 12.41
N ARG A 65 6.56 8.98 12.28
CA ARG A 65 7.19 9.36 11.02
C ARG A 65 8.17 8.30 10.53
N SER A 66 8.98 7.72 11.41
CA SER A 66 9.96 6.70 11.04
C SER A 66 9.31 5.47 10.41
N LEU A 67 8.15 5.03 10.93
CA LEU A 67 7.37 3.94 10.33
C LEU A 67 6.83 4.31 8.94
N ARG A 68 6.45 5.58 8.73
CA ARG A 68 6.01 6.06 7.41
C ARG A 68 7.15 6.18 6.42
N VAL A 69 8.35 6.58 6.86
CA VAL A 69 9.57 6.60 6.05
C VAL A 69 9.89 5.19 5.59
N TYR A 70 10.00 4.25 6.52
CA TYR A 70 10.22 2.84 6.21
C TYR A 70 9.17 2.31 5.24
N GLY A 71 7.88 2.62 5.48
CA GLY A 71 6.81 2.21 4.57
C GLY A 71 6.94 2.82 3.17
N ALA A 72 7.35 4.08 3.03
CA ALA A 72 7.56 4.72 1.73
C ALA A 72 8.74 4.08 0.97
N GLU A 73 9.83 3.78 1.67
CA GLU A 73 10.98 3.07 1.11
C GLU A 73 10.62 1.65 0.65
N GLN A 74 9.89 0.89 1.46
CA GLN A 74 9.41 -0.45 1.08
C GLN A 74 8.48 -0.40 -0.13
N GLU A 75 7.60 0.59 -0.21
CA GLU A 75 6.70 0.76 -1.36
C GLU A 75 7.46 1.09 -2.64
N LEU A 76 8.45 1.98 -2.59
CA LEU A 76 9.31 2.27 -3.74
C LEU A 76 10.17 1.07 -4.13
N TRP A 77 10.70 0.34 -3.15
CA TRP A 77 11.55 -0.82 -3.40
C TRP A 77 10.79 -1.95 -4.11
N ILE A 78 9.57 -2.28 -3.66
CA ILE A 78 8.71 -3.26 -4.33
C ILE A 78 8.20 -2.70 -5.66
N GLY A 79 7.68 -1.47 -5.63
CA GLY A 79 7.03 -0.83 -6.76
C GLY A 79 7.97 -0.65 -7.96
N ARG A 80 9.22 -0.25 -7.76
CA ARG A 80 10.20 -0.10 -8.86
C ARG A 80 10.62 -1.43 -9.49
N ARG A 81 10.51 -2.55 -8.75
CA ARG A 81 10.78 -3.88 -9.31
C ARG A 81 9.63 -4.37 -10.19
N ALA A 82 8.39 -4.00 -9.85
CA ALA A 82 7.22 -4.34 -10.64
C ALA A 82 7.06 -3.37 -11.83
N SER A 83 7.16 -2.07 -11.57
CA SER A 83 6.71 -1.00 -12.48
C SER A 83 7.64 0.23 -12.36
N PRO A 84 8.90 0.14 -12.82
CA PRO A 84 9.91 1.18 -12.64
C PRO A 84 9.52 2.53 -13.26
N SER A 85 8.72 2.53 -14.33
CA SER A 85 8.19 3.74 -14.97
C SER A 85 7.06 4.40 -14.19
N VAL A 86 6.48 3.71 -13.20
CA VAL A 86 5.40 4.20 -12.34
C VAL A 86 5.95 4.76 -11.05
N TYR A 87 6.91 4.09 -10.41
CA TYR A 87 7.46 4.48 -9.11
C TYR A 87 8.69 5.38 -9.25
N LEU A 88 8.47 6.69 -9.30
CA LEU A 88 9.45 7.67 -9.75
C LEU A 88 10.49 8.04 -8.67
N ALA A 89 10.05 8.47 -7.49
CA ALA A 89 10.96 9.03 -6.48
C ALA A 89 10.40 8.98 -5.05
N ASP A 90 11.31 8.97 -4.09
CA ASP A 90 11.03 9.40 -2.72
C ASP A 90 11.18 10.91 -2.59
N CYS A 91 10.19 11.52 -1.95
CA CYS A 91 10.18 12.94 -1.62
C CYS A 91 9.74 13.11 -0.16
N SER A 92 9.78 14.34 0.32
CA SER A 92 9.13 14.69 1.58
C SER A 92 8.47 16.05 1.50
N LEU A 93 7.42 16.22 2.30
CA LEU A 93 6.68 17.47 2.46
C LEU A 93 7.19 18.16 3.73
N GLN A 94 7.90 19.27 3.55
CA GLN A 94 8.34 20.14 4.65
C GLN A 94 7.29 21.22 4.89
N TYR A 95 7.23 21.75 6.12
CA TYR A 95 6.45 22.94 6.43
C TYR A 95 7.35 23.93 7.16
N ASP A 96 7.52 25.12 6.60
CA ASP A 96 8.40 26.17 7.15
C ASP A 96 7.69 27.13 8.12
N GLY A 97 6.39 26.94 8.34
CA GLY A 97 5.55 27.81 9.16
C GLY A 97 4.54 28.62 8.34
N GLU A 98 4.77 28.77 7.03
CA GLU A 98 3.93 29.55 6.12
C GLU A 98 3.44 28.70 4.93
N ARG A 99 4.33 27.90 4.35
CA ARG A 99 4.07 27.09 3.16
C ARG A 99 4.62 25.68 3.32
N TYR A 100 4.08 24.77 2.51
CA TYR A 100 4.67 23.45 2.37
C TYR A 100 5.56 23.38 1.15
N GLU A 101 6.66 22.64 1.25
CA GLU A 101 7.59 22.42 0.16
C GLU A 101 7.82 20.93 -0.06
N ILE A 102 7.69 20.49 -1.31
CA ILE A 102 8.06 19.15 -1.75
C ILE A 102 9.56 19.15 -2.03
N VAL A 103 10.32 18.43 -1.21
CA VAL A 103 11.76 18.27 -1.39
C VAL A 103 12.13 16.84 -1.82
N PRO A 104 13.26 16.66 -2.52
CA PRO A 104 13.80 15.33 -2.78
C PRO A 104 14.18 14.60 -1.49
N GLY A 105 13.99 13.28 -1.47
CA GLY A 105 14.38 12.42 -0.36
C GLY A 105 13.42 12.45 0.83
N VAL A 106 13.55 11.46 1.70
CA VAL A 106 12.66 11.27 2.87
C VAL A 106 13.07 12.05 4.11
N LEU A 107 14.25 12.68 4.15
CA LEU A 107 14.78 13.30 5.37
C LEU A 107 14.17 14.67 5.70
N GLY A 108 13.61 15.35 4.71
CA GLY A 108 13.19 16.74 4.83
C GLY A 108 11.90 16.98 5.63
N GLY A 109 11.02 15.99 5.72
CA GLY A 109 9.69 16.20 6.30
C GLY A 109 8.82 14.96 6.24
N GLU A 110 7.53 15.12 6.04
CA GLU A 110 6.59 14.00 5.94
C GLU A 110 6.84 13.21 4.64
N PRO A 111 7.15 11.91 4.68
CA PRO A 111 7.54 11.15 3.48
C PRO A 111 6.42 11.03 2.45
N LEU A 112 6.80 11.17 1.18
CA LEU A 112 5.97 11.07 -0.01
C LEU A 112 6.55 10.02 -0.96
N VAL A 113 5.67 9.31 -1.66
CA VAL A 113 6.04 8.54 -2.85
C VAL A 113 5.49 9.27 -4.07
N ALA A 114 6.39 9.67 -4.99
CA ALA A 114 6.04 10.24 -6.27
C ALA A 114 5.86 9.13 -7.32
N MET A 115 4.72 9.14 -8.00
CA MET A 115 4.33 8.13 -8.98
C MET A 115 3.86 8.77 -10.29
N ARG A 116 3.95 8.04 -11.39
CA ARG A 116 3.26 8.39 -12.64
C ARG A 116 1.79 7.98 -12.52
N ARG A 117 0.88 8.87 -12.92
CA ARG A 117 -0.55 8.55 -13.08
C ARG A 117 -0.73 7.70 -14.34
N LEU A 118 -1.37 6.55 -14.19
CA LEU A 118 -1.81 5.73 -15.31
C LEU A 118 -3.26 6.13 -15.70
N PRO A 119 -3.64 6.00 -16.99
CA PRO A 119 -4.99 6.32 -17.46
C PRO A 119 -6.01 5.35 -16.84
N ASP A 120 -7.12 5.86 -16.32
CA ASP A 120 -8.13 5.03 -15.65
C ASP A 120 -8.75 4.01 -16.60
N GLU A 121 -8.76 4.30 -17.91
CA GLU A 121 -9.25 3.43 -18.97
C GLU A 121 -8.35 2.19 -19.20
N GLY A 122 -7.08 2.27 -18.79
CA GLY A 122 -6.14 1.16 -18.90
C GLY A 122 -6.24 0.15 -17.75
N ARG A 123 -7.09 0.41 -16.75
CA ARG A 123 -7.21 -0.41 -15.55
C ARG A 123 -7.91 -1.72 -15.85
N LEU A 124 -7.37 -2.84 -15.36
CA LEU A 124 -7.81 -4.16 -15.80
C LEU A 124 -9.25 -4.49 -15.38
N ASP A 125 -9.73 -4.00 -14.23
CA ASP A 125 -11.14 -4.11 -13.82
C ASP A 125 -12.12 -3.32 -14.72
N ALA A 126 -11.65 -2.29 -15.41
CA ALA A 126 -12.44 -1.57 -16.41
C ALA A 126 -12.48 -2.31 -17.75
N LEU A 127 -11.43 -3.08 -18.07
CA LEU A 127 -11.29 -3.82 -19.33
C LEU A 127 -11.90 -5.23 -19.27
N VAL A 128 -11.86 -5.87 -18.09
CA VAL A 128 -12.33 -7.23 -17.85
C VAL A 128 -13.78 -7.22 -17.39
N VAL A 129 -14.70 -7.03 -18.34
CA VAL A 129 -16.15 -6.99 -18.09
C VAL A 129 -16.89 -8.28 -18.45
N ASP A 130 -16.34 -9.11 -19.34
CA ASP A 130 -16.93 -10.41 -19.74
C ASP A 130 -15.98 -11.58 -19.42
N PRO A 131 -16.32 -12.46 -18.45
CA PRO A 131 -15.50 -13.60 -18.06
C PRO A 131 -15.07 -14.53 -19.20
N ALA A 132 -15.86 -14.66 -20.28
CA ALA A 132 -15.57 -15.58 -21.38
C ALA A 132 -14.43 -15.09 -22.29
N THR A 133 -14.32 -13.78 -22.51
CA THR A 133 -13.24 -13.13 -23.28
C THR A 133 -12.02 -12.76 -22.42
N THR A 134 -12.14 -12.93 -21.11
CA THR A 134 -11.17 -12.50 -20.09
C THR A 134 -9.98 -13.45 -19.96
N ALA A 135 -10.15 -14.75 -20.15
CA ALA A 135 -9.10 -15.73 -19.86
C ALA A 135 -7.85 -15.58 -20.75
N GLU A 136 -8.04 -15.25 -22.04
CA GLU A 136 -6.93 -15.02 -22.97
C GLU A 136 -6.19 -13.72 -22.63
N THR A 137 -6.93 -12.67 -22.27
CA THR A 137 -6.39 -11.37 -21.83
C THR A 137 -5.63 -11.46 -20.50
N LEU A 138 -6.11 -12.28 -19.56
CA LEU A 138 -5.48 -12.41 -18.24
C LEU A 138 -4.27 -13.34 -18.22
N ARG A 139 -4.14 -14.27 -19.17
CA ARG A 139 -3.04 -15.25 -19.15
C ARG A 139 -1.65 -14.59 -19.16
N PRO A 140 -1.34 -13.62 -20.02
CA PRO A 140 -0.04 -12.92 -19.98
C PRO A 140 0.21 -12.22 -18.64
N ILE A 141 -0.83 -11.64 -18.04
CA ILE A 141 -0.74 -10.92 -16.76
C ILE A 141 -0.48 -11.91 -15.62
N ALA A 142 -1.16 -13.05 -15.61
CA ALA A 142 -0.94 -14.11 -14.64
C ALA A 142 0.49 -14.67 -14.72
N LEU A 143 1.05 -14.84 -15.92
CA LEU A 143 2.43 -15.26 -16.12
C LEU A 143 3.42 -14.20 -15.61
N LEU A 144 3.20 -12.92 -15.92
CA LEU A 144 4.02 -11.83 -15.40
C LEU A 144 4.03 -11.79 -13.87
N LEU A 145 2.86 -11.98 -13.24
CA LEU A 145 2.76 -12.05 -11.78
C LEU A 145 3.48 -13.27 -11.20
N ALA A 146 3.37 -14.42 -11.86
CA ALA A 146 4.07 -15.64 -11.45
C ALA A 146 5.59 -15.45 -11.53
N ASP A 147 6.10 -14.91 -12.64
CA ASP A 147 7.53 -14.62 -12.83
C ASP A 147 8.03 -13.60 -11.80
N PHE A 148 7.25 -12.55 -11.53
CA PHE A 148 7.58 -11.57 -10.49
C PHE A 148 7.61 -12.19 -9.09
N HIS A 149 6.64 -13.06 -8.75
CA HIS A 149 6.60 -13.77 -7.48
C HIS A 149 7.79 -14.73 -7.35
N GLU A 150 8.13 -15.48 -8.40
CA GLU A 150 9.26 -16.42 -8.41
C GLU A 150 10.62 -15.72 -8.33
N GLY A 151 10.78 -14.61 -9.05
CA GLY A 151 11.99 -13.78 -9.00
C GLY A 151 12.12 -12.93 -7.74
N SER A 152 11.09 -12.88 -6.89
CA SER A 152 11.12 -12.05 -5.69
C SER A 152 12.04 -12.60 -4.61
N PRO A 153 12.85 -11.74 -3.95
CA PRO A 153 13.74 -12.16 -2.88
C PRO A 153 12.99 -12.91 -1.79
N LEU A 154 13.62 -13.97 -1.30
CA LEU A 154 13.13 -14.68 -0.14
C LEU A 154 13.21 -13.78 1.08
N HIS A 155 12.17 -13.83 1.90
CA HIS A 155 12.15 -13.14 3.18
C HIS A 155 13.00 -13.92 4.20
N ARG A 156 14.34 -13.85 4.04
CA ARG A 156 15.31 -14.58 4.89
C ARG A 156 15.94 -13.71 5.99
N ALA A 157 15.76 -12.39 5.92
CA ALA A 157 16.60 -11.44 6.65
C ALA A 157 16.07 -11.05 8.05
N HIS A 158 14.88 -11.51 8.45
CA HIS A 158 14.33 -11.12 9.73
C HIS A 158 14.03 -12.32 10.63
N ASP A 159 14.60 -12.28 11.83
CA ASP A 159 14.33 -13.19 12.94
C ASP A 159 12.85 -13.16 13.40
N ASP A 160 12.06 -12.19 12.90
CA ASP A 160 10.63 -12.04 13.15
C ASP A 160 9.73 -12.92 12.26
N GLY A 161 10.25 -13.58 11.22
CA GLY A 161 9.68 -14.73 10.53
C GLY A 161 8.26 -14.57 9.94
N TYR A 162 8.11 -13.75 8.89
CA TYR A 162 6.88 -13.77 8.09
C TYR A 162 6.55 -15.19 7.61
N GLY A 163 5.27 -15.55 7.67
CA GLY A 163 4.78 -16.87 7.29
C GLY A 163 4.89 -17.94 8.37
N ARG A 164 5.54 -17.68 9.52
CA ARG A 164 5.56 -18.62 10.66
C ARG A 164 4.15 -18.82 11.22
N PRO A 165 3.77 -20.04 11.66
CA PRO A 165 2.47 -20.30 12.26
C PRO A 165 2.12 -19.33 13.38
N GLU A 166 3.05 -19.10 14.32
CA GLU A 166 2.84 -18.26 15.49
C GLU A 166 2.61 -16.80 15.08
N ARG A 167 3.36 -16.31 14.08
CA ARG A 167 3.20 -14.95 13.57
C ARG A 167 1.90 -14.74 12.81
N ASN A 168 1.43 -15.76 12.08
CA ASN A 168 0.11 -15.72 11.47
C ASN A 168 -0.98 -15.69 12.54
N ALA A 169 -0.86 -16.50 13.59
CA ALA A 169 -1.79 -16.49 14.72
C ALA A 169 -1.84 -15.13 15.43
N GLU A 170 -0.69 -14.57 15.79
CA GLU A 170 -0.62 -13.23 16.38
C GLU A 170 -1.25 -12.15 15.48
N ARG A 171 -1.08 -12.25 14.15
CA ARG A 171 -1.67 -11.30 13.20
C ARG A 171 -3.19 -11.41 13.17
N TRP A 172 -3.73 -12.62 13.18
CA TRP A 172 -5.16 -12.86 13.25
C TRP A 172 -5.75 -12.42 14.58
N GLU A 173 -5.08 -12.69 15.70
CA GLU A 173 -5.48 -12.23 17.02
C GLU A 173 -5.60 -10.70 17.08
N ARG A 174 -4.59 -9.98 16.55
CA ARG A 174 -4.65 -8.51 16.44
C ARG A 174 -5.82 -8.03 15.58
N ALA A 175 -6.09 -8.70 14.45
CA ALA A 175 -7.21 -8.36 13.58
C ALA A 175 -8.56 -8.58 14.27
N LEU A 176 -8.74 -9.72 14.94
CA LEU A 176 -9.94 -10.07 15.70
C LEU A 176 -10.15 -9.13 16.88
N THR A 177 -9.08 -8.75 17.58
CA THR A 177 -9.13 -7.76 18.68
C THR A 177 -9.58 -6.42 18.14
N SER A 178 -8.96 -5.94 17.06
CA SER A 178 -9.32 -4.67 16.42
C SER A 178 -10.77 -4.66 15.93
N LEU A 179 -11.31 -5.81 15.52
CA LEU A 179 -12.70 -5.96 15.10
C LEU A 179 -13.67 -5.84 16.29
N ALA A 180 -13.33 -6.48 17.42
CA ALA A 180 -14.15 -6.43 18.64
C ALA A 180 -14.17 -5.06 19.32
N THR A 181 -13.06 -4.33 19.27
CA THR A 181 -12.93 -3.01 19.93
C THR A 181 -13.31 -1.84 19.03
N ALA A 182 -13.80 -2.09 17.81
CA ALA A 182 -14.22 -1.03 16.90
C ALA A 182 -15.48 -0.34 17.45
N PRO A 183 -15.63 1.00 17.31
CA PRO A 183 -16.83 1.72 17.76
C PRO A 183 -18.14 1.17 17.18
N ASP A 184 -18.08 0.70 15.94
CA ASP A 184 -19.18 0.07 15.21
C ASP A 184 -18.87 -1.41 14.96
N ALA A 185 -18.50 -2.15 16.01
CA ALA A 185 -18.14 -3.56 15.91
C ALA A 185 -19.26 -4.34 15.17
N PRO A 186 -18.95 -4.98 14.03
CA PRO A 186 -19.98 -5.55 13.16
C PRO A 186 -20.49 -6.91 13.64
N LEU A 187 -19.90 -7.47 14.69
CA LEU A 187 -20.21 -8.78 15.24
C LEU A 187 -20.68 -8.65 16.69
N THR A 188 -21.66 -9.47 17.08
CA THR A 188 -21.97 -9.71 18.49
C THR A 188 -20.80 -10.40 19.20
N ALA A 189 -20.79 -10.37 20.54
CA ALA A 189 -19.76 -11.04 21.33
C ALA A 189 -19.69 -12.55 21.04
N ASP A 190 -20.85 -13.20 20.86
CA ASP A 190 -20.93 -14.64 20.56
C ASP A 190 -20.41 -14.96 19.15
N GLU A 191 -20.76 -14.14 18.15
CA GLU A 191 -20.23 -14.29 16.78
C GLU A 191 -18.73 -14.07 16.72
N HIS A 192 -18.22 -13.09 17.46
CA HIS A 192 -16.79 -12.84 17.58
C HIS A 192 -16.06 -14.02 18.23
N ALA A 193 -16.58 -14.53 19.36
CA ALA A 193 -16.01 -15.68 20.05
C ALA A 193 -15.99 -16.92 19.16
N ARG A 194 -17.07 -17.17 18.41
CA ARG A 194 -17.14 -18.26 17.42
C ARG A 194 -16.09 -18.08 16.32
N LEU A 195 -16.03 -16.89 15.71
CA LEU A 195 -15.05 -16.59 14.66
C LEU A 195 -13.61 -16.76 15.16
N ALA A 196 -13.32 -16.32 16.38
CA ALA A 196 -12.00 -16.47 16.99
C ALA A 196 -11.64 -17.95 17.22
N GLY A 197 -12.58 -18.75 17.72
CA GLY A 197 -12.41 -20.20 17.88
C GLY A 197 -12.16 -20.90 16.54
N GLU A 198 -13.04 -20.70 15.56
CA GLU A 198 -12.92 -21.29 14.21
C GLU A 198 -11.62 -20.87 13.51
N THR A 199 -11.21 -19.60 13.66
CA THR A 199 -9.94 -19.11 13.11
C THR A 199 -8.74 -19.79 13.79
N GLY A 200 -8.78 -19.96 15.11
CA GLY A 200 -7.73 -20.64 15.86
C GLY A 200 -7.57 -22.10 15.46
N GLU A 201 -8.68 -22.84 15.34
CA GLU A 201 -8.70 -24.24 14.88
C GLU A 201 -8.16 -24.35 13.44
N TRP A 202 -8.58 -23.46 12.55
CA TRP A 202 -8.11 -23.44 11.17
C TRP A 202 -6.60 -23.15 11.07
N LEU A 203 -6.09 -22.18 11.83
CA LEU A 203 -4.67 -21.86 11.86
C LEU A 203 -3.82 -23.01 12.38
N ALA A 204 -4.29 -23.70 13.43
CA ALA A 204 -3.63 -24.89 13.95
C ALA A 204 -3.59 -26.01 12.90
N ALA A 205 -4.71 -26.25 12.19
CA ALA A 205 -4.76 -27.22 11.10
C ALA A 205 -3.83 -26.85 9.92
N CYS A 206 -3.56 -25.55 9.70
CA CYS A 206 -2.66 -25.06 8.66
C CYS A 206 -1.18 -25.00 9.05
N GLU A 207 -0.80 -25.34 10.29
CA GLU A 207 0.58 -25.21 10.77
C GLU A 207 1.60 -25.89 9.84
N GLY A 208 1.34 -27.15 9.46
CA GLY A 208 2.18 -27.90 8.53
C GLY A 208 2.31 -27.23 7.16
N HIS A 209 1.25 -26.58 6.66
CA HIS A 209 1.29 -25.83 5.40
C HIS A 209 2.15 -24.57 5.51
N PHE A 210 2.07 -23.84 6.61
CA PHE A 210 2.92 -22.67 6.85
C PHE A 210 4.40 -23.06 6.92
N VAL A 211 4.72 -24.12 7.67
CA VAL A 211 6.09 -24.67 7.75
C VAL A 211 6.57 -25.10 6.37
N HIS A 212 5.76 -25.86 5.62
CA HIS A 212 6.10 -26.30 4.27
C HIS A 212 6.36 -25.13 3.31
N ARG A 213 5.55 -24.07 3.37
CA ARG A 213 5.78 -22.86 2.58
C ARG A 213 7.10 -22.17 2.92
N ILE A 214 7.50 -22.17 4.18
CA ILE A 214 8.79 -21.61 4.59
C ILE A 214 9.94 -22.47 4.06
N THR A 215 9.88 -23.79 4.26
CA THR A 215 10.96 -24.71 3.85
C THR A 215 11.17 -24.70 2.34
N GLU A 216 10.10 -24.54 1.55
CA GLU A 216 10.19 -24.42 0.10
C GLU A 216 10.50 -23.00 -0.41
N GLY A 217 10.73 -22.03 0.48
CA GLY A 217 11.03 -20.66 0.05
C GLY A 217 9.85 -19.98 -0.65
N ARG A 218 8.62 -20.24 -0.22
CA ARG A 218 7.41 -19.58 -0.73
C ARG A 218 7.06 -18.28 0.02
N ILE A 219 7.86 -17.88 1.00
CA ILE A 219 7.74 -16.58 1.68
C ILE A 219 8.70 -15.60 1.03
N ARG A 220 8.13 -14.68 0.24
CA ARG A 220 8.87 -13.78 -0.65
C ARG A 220 8.39 -12.35 -0.53
N HIS A 221 9.28 -11.42 -0.83
CA HIS A 221 8.99 -9.99 -0.91
C HIS A 221 8.29 -9.64 -2.24
N ALA A 222 7.05 -10.14 -2.36
CA ALA A 222 6.15 -9.93 -3.48
C ALA A 222 4.90 -9.15 -3.05
N HIS A 223 4.04 -8.79 -4.01
CA HIS A 223 2.77 -8.14 -3.73
C HIS A 223 1.69 -9.18 -3.37
N GLY A 224 1.21 -9.16 -2.13
CA GLY A 224 0.25 -10.16 -1.62
C GLY A 224 -1.24 -9.81 -1.80
N ASP A 225 -1.56 -8.62 -2.29
CA ASP A 225 -2.93 -8.11 -2.46
C ASP A 225 -3.12 -7.52 -3.87
N VAL A 226 -2.77 -8.30 -4.90
CA VAL A 226 -2.95 -7.87 -6.28
C VAL A 226 -4.44 -7.96 -6.63
N ARG A 227 -5.02 -6.82 -7.00
CA ARG A 227 -6.42 -6.67 -7.40
C ARG A 227 -6.45 -6.15 -8.84
N LEU A 228 -7.52 -6.41 -9.59
CA LEU A 228 -7.62 -5.96 -10.98
C LEU A 228 -7.51 -4.42 -11.10
N GLU A 229 -8.00 -3.68 -10.11
CA GLU A 229 -7.85 -2.22 -10.02
C GLU A 229 -6.39 -1.74 -9.81
N HIS A 230 -5.45 -2.64 -9.53
CA HIS A 230 -4.02 -2.34 -9.37
C HIS A 230 -3.20 -2.67 -10.63
N LEU A 231 -3.82 -3.29 -11.63
CA LEU A 231 -3.14 -3.77 -12.83
C LEU A 231 -3.57 -2.92 -14.02
N TYR A 232 -2.60 -2.49 -14.81
CA TYR A 232 -2.85 -1.68 -15.99
C TYR A 232 -2.29 -2.34 -17.24
N LEU A 233 -3.03 -2.24 -18.35
CA LEU A 233 -2.52 -2.55 -19.69
C LEU A 233 -2.09 -1.24 -20.36
N GLU A 234 -0.81 -1.13 -20.70
CA GLU A 234 -0.27 -0.01 -21.47
C GLU A 234 -0.28 -0.33 -22.98
N ASP A 235 -0.30 0.72 -23.82
CA ASP A 235 -0.27 0.58 -25.27
C ASP A 235 0.91 -0.31 -25.71
N GLY A 236 0.61 -1.43 -26.35
CA GLY A 236 1.58 -2.47 -26.73
C GLY A 236 1.56 -3.74 -25.86
N GLY A 237 0.64 -3.84 -24.89
CA GLY A 237 0.41 -5.06 -24.11
C GLY A 237 1.35 -5.25 -22.90
N ALA A 238 2.17 -4.25 -22.59
CA ALA A 238 2.96 -4.24 -21.37
C ALA A 238 2.05 -4.00 -20.17
N ALA A 239 2.18 -4.82 -19.12
CA ALA A 239 1.46 -4.59 -17.88
C ALA A 239 2.35 -3.81 -16.91
N ALA A 240 1.73 -2.83 -16.24
CA ALA A 240 2.34 -1.97 -15.22
C ALA A 240 1.60 -2.07 -13.90
#